data_AF-A0A952RXZ8-F1
#
_entry.id   AF-A0A952RXZ8-F1
#
_cell.length_a   1.000
_cell.length_b   1.000
_cell.length_c   1.000
_cell.angle_alpha   90.00
_cell.angle_beta   90.00
_cell.angle_gamma   90.00
#
_symmetry.space_group_name_H-M   'P 1'
#
loop_
_entity.id
_entity.type
_entity.pdbx_description
1 polymer ?
#
loop_
_entity_poly.entity_id
_entity_poly.type
_entity_poly.pdbx_seq_one_letter_code
_entity_poly.pdbx_strand_id
1 'polypeptide(L)'
;MEFKTVLSIQEINEIERGYSHGAPTLGFAANALLQRWQFGLRDEETLLRLIFFIWYRITEPTILTGLDKAKFDEVSVEALIENFGGEHSLSAEARFIIAILGHGPYAYGFGNEKKWHETSRRFFTDSVELSPESRLFSEWKYLIGEASDSRNMKTLIEKEIHARFVGRGYMGDYLVHGLQGMVRPNRRD
;
A
#
# COMPACT_ATOMS: atom_id res chain seq x y z
N MET A 1 31.43 14.03 11.35
CA MET A 1 30.44 13.08 10.82
C MET A 1 29.11 13.48 11.42
N GLU A 2 28.26 14.19 10.67
CA GLU A 2 26.91 14.52 11.15
C GLU A 2 26.12 13.21 11.23
N PHE A 3 25.67 12.85 12.43
CA PHE A 3 24.64 11.84 12.59
C PHE A 3 23.36 12.42 12.00
N LYS A 4 23.03 12.06 10.74
CA LYS A 4 21.69 12.30 10.22
C LYS A 4 20.74 11.43 11.04
N THR A 5 19.94 12.08 11.89
CA THR A 5 18.91 11.41 12.69
C THR A 5 17.90 10.78 11.73
N VAL A 6 17.80 9.45 11.77
CA VAL A 6 16.80 8.69 11.02
C VAL A 6 15.46 8.85 11.72
N LEU A 7 14.44 9.37 11.02
CA LEU A 7 13.12 9.57 11.59
C LEU A 7 12.42 8.25 11.89
N SER A 8 11.65 8.22 12.97
CA SER A 8 10.71 7.16 13.31
C SER A 8 9.49 7.16 12.38
N ILE A 9 8.77 6.04 12.31
CA ILE A 9 7.49 5.98 11.57
C ILE A 9 6.49 7.01 12.09
N GLN A 10 6.47 7.27 13.40
CA GLN A 10 5.57 8.25 13.99
C GLN A 10 5.90 9.67 13.53
N GLU A 11 7.18 10.04 13.47
CA GLU A 11 7.59 11.35 12.94
C GLU A 11 7.28 11.46 11.44
N ILE A 12 7.40 10.36 10.69
CA ILE A 12 7.01 10.33 9.27
C ILE A 12 5.49 10.49 9.11
N ASN A 13 4.67 9.91 10.00
CA ASN A 13 3.23 10.14 10.02
C ASN A 13 2.91 11.64 10.16
N GLU A 14 3.64 12.39 10.99
CA GLU A 14 3.44 13.84 11.12
C GLU A 14 3.66 14.59 9.79
N ILE A 15 4.70 14.19 9.04
CA ILE A 15 5.00 14.76 7.73
C ILE A 15 3.85 14.44 6.75
N GLU A 16 3.42 13.19 6.73
CA GLU A 16 2.31 12.73 5.87
C GLU A 16 0.99 13.44 6.19
N ARG A 17 0.70 13.73 7.47
CA ARG A 17 -0.50 14.49 7.87
C ARG A 17 -0.55 15.90 7.29
N GLY A 18 0.58 16.48 6.90
CA GLY A 18 0.58 17.75 6.17
C GLY A 18 -0.22 17.69 4.86
N TYR A 19 -0.21 16.54 4.18
CA TYR A 19 -0.94 16.36 2.92
C TYR A 19 -2.45 16.34 3.09
N SER A 20 -2.95 15.75 4.18
CA SER A 20 -4.38 15.83 4.53
C SER A 20 -4.86 17.25 4.81
N HIS A 21 -3.94 18.19 5.08
CA HIS A 21 -4.21 19.62 5.23
C HIS A 21 -3.88 20.45 3.97
N GLY A 22 -3.63 19.78 2.83
CA GLY A 22 -3.41 20.43 1.53
C GLY A 22 -1.97 20.79 1.20
N ALA A 23 -0.98 20.41 2.03
CA ALA A 23 0.42 20.68 1.75
C ALA A 23 1.09 19.53 0.98
N PRO A 24 1.93 19.77 -0.05
CA PRO A 24 2.57 18.71 -0.85
C PRO A 24 3.75 18.06 -0.10
N THR A 25 3.45 17.29 0.96
CA THR A 25 4.46 16.79 1.91
C THR A 25 4.89 15.34 1.68
N LEU A 26 4.21 14.58 0.81
CA LEU A 26 4.47 13.13 0.67
C LEU A 26 5.87 12.83 0.11
N GLY A 27 6.46 13.72 -0.68
CA GLY A 27 7.86 13.56 -1.12
C GLY A 27 8.87 13.63 0.02
N PHE A 28 8.61 14.44 1.05
CA PHE A 28 9.47 14.49 2.23
C PHE A 28 9.34 13.20 3.07
N ALA A 29 8.11 12.69 3.22
CA ALA A 29 7.86 11.41 3.88
C ALA A 29 8.54 10.25 3.13
N ALA A 30 8.39 10.18 1.80
CA ALA A 30 9.07 9.20 0.96
C ALA A 30 10.59 9.23 1.12
N ASN A 31 11.20 10.42 1.12
CA ASN A 31 12.64 10.57 1.33
C ASN A 31 13.08 10.13 2.74
N ALA A 32 12.25 10.37 3.77
CA ALA A 32 12.53 9.89 5.13
C ALA A 32 12.44 8.36 5.23
N LEU A 33 11.46 7.73 4.57
CA LEU A 33 11.36 6.27 4.47
C LEU A 33 12.55 5.66 3.70
N LEU A 34 12.98 6.30 2.61
CA LEU A 34 14.17 5.87 1.86
C LEU A 34 15.43 5.95 2.74
N GLN A 35 15.55 6.98 3.58
CA GLN A 35 16.64 7.06 4.54
C GLN A 35 16.56 5.91 5.56
N ARG A 36 15.38 5.63 6.15
CA ARG A 36 15.20 4.46 7.03
C ARG A 36 15.68 3.17 6.36
N TRP A 37 15.27 2.96 5.12
CA TRP A 37 15.64 1.80 4.31
C TRP A 37 17.15 1.69 4.11
N GLN A 38 17.80 2.80 3.73
CA GLN A 38 19.25 2.88 3.52
C GLN A 38 20.05 2.66 4.81
N PHE A 39 19.50 3.05 5.96
CA PHE A 39 20.09 2.80 7.28
C PHE A 39 19.83 1.38 7.81
N GLY A 40 19.18 0.51 7.03
CA GLY A 40 18.92 -0.88 7.41
C GLY A 40 17.70 -1.10 8.29
N LEU A 41 16.88 -0.06 8.52
CA LEU A 41 15.59 -0.20 9.20
C LEU A 41 14.56 -0.75 8.20
N ARG A 42 14.59 -2.07 8.00
CA ARG A 42 13.76 -2.82 7.04
C ARG A 42 12.55 -3.46 7.70
N ASP A 43 11.74 -2.66 8.39
CA ASP A 43 10.43 -3.13 8.87
C ASP A 43 9.39 -3.13 7.74
N GLU A 44 8.36 -3.97 7.88
CA GLU A 44 7.33 -4.17 6.85
C GLU A 44 6.53 -2.88 6.58
N GLU A 45 6.31 -2.05 7.60
CA GLU A 45 5.62 -0.76 7.45
C GLU A 45 6.43 0.18 6.52
N THR A 46 7.74 0.25 6.71
CA THR A 46 8.64 1.02 5.84
C THR A 46 8.61 0.49 4.41
N LEU A 47 8.66 -0.84 4.22
CA LEU A 47 8.55 -1.47 2.90
C LEU A 47 7.24 -1.09 2.20
N LEU A 48 6.10 -1.31 2.87
CA LEU A 48 4.78 -1.12 2.27
C LEU A 48 4.55 0.33 1.87
N ARG A 49 4.98 1.30 2.69
CA ARG A 49 4.84 2.71 2.36
C ARG A 49 5.73 3.15 1.22
N LEU A 50 6.94 2.59 1.09
CA LEU A 50 7.79 2.84 -0.07
C LEU A 50 7.14 2.32 -1.36
N ILE A 51 6.61 1.08 -1.33
CA ILE A 51 5.85 0.51 -2.46
C ILE A 51 4.64 1.38 -2.78
N PHE A 52 3.89 1.79 -1.75
CA PHE A 52 2.74 2.68 -1.92
C PHE A 52 3.13 4.00 -2.59
N PHE A 53 4.20 4.68 -2.19
CA PHE A 53 4.60 5.93 -2.82
C PHE A 53 5.15 5.77 -4.24
N ILE A 54 5.80 4.64 -4.55
CA ILE A 54 6.20 4.29 -5.93
C ILE A 54 4.99 4.11 -6.82
N TRP A 55 3.91 3.53 -6.29
CA TRP A 55 2.65 3.42 -7.00
C TRP A 55 1.90 4.77 -7.08
N TYR A 56 1.79 5.48 -5.97
CA TYR A 56 0.97 6.69 -5.84
C TYR A 56 1.49 7.86 -6.68
N ARG A 57 2.82 7.95 -6.90
CA ARG A 57 3.41 8.94 -7.82
C ARG A 57 2.94 8.78 -9.28
N ILE A 58 2.37 7.62 -9.62
CA ILE A 58 1.88 7.28 -10.96
C ILE A 58 0.38 7.52 -11.04
N THR A 59 -0.34 7.28 -9.94
CA THR A 59 -1.80 7.44 -9.90
C THR A 59 -2.24 8.89 -9.74
N GLU A 60 -1.38 9.76 -9.19
CA GLU A 60 -1.71 11.15 -8.87
C GLU A 60 -0.69 12.17 -9.40
N PRO A 61 -1.11 13.42 -9.69
CA PRO A 61 -0.21 14.49 -10.08
C PRO A 61 0.86 14.75 -9.00
N THR A 62 2.13 14.57 -9.35
CA THR A 62 3.26 14.66 -8.40
C THR A 62 3.43 16.04 -7.78
N ILE A 63 3.05 17.12 -8.47
CA ILE A 63 3.13 18.48 -7.94
C ILE A 63 2.15 18.70 -6.76
N LEU A 64 1.02 17.99 -6.74
CA LEU A 64 0.02 18.09 -5.67
C LEU A 64 0.45 17.30 -4.45
N THR A 65 1.07 16.13 -4.67
CA THR A 65 1.52 15.24 -3.60
C THR A 65 2.89 15.63 -3.05
N GLY A 66 3.71 16.30 -3.86
CA GLY A 66 5.12 16.59 -3.61
C GLY A 66 6.06 15.41 -3.93
N LEU A 67 5.56 14.32 -4.54
CA LEU A 67 6.35 13.12 -4.85
C LEU A 67 7.38 13.32 -5.96
N ASP A 68 7.33 14.45 -6.69
CA ASP A 68 8.38 14.90 -7.60
C ASP A 68 9.73 15.14 -6.89
N LYS A 69 9.69 15.37 -5.57
CA LYS A 69 10.88 15.57 -4.73
C LYS A 69 11.46 14.26 -4.18
N ALA A 70 10.76 13.13 -4.36
CA ALA A 70 11.20 11.84 -3.83
C ALA A 70 12.24 11.19 -4.74
N LYS A 71 13.31 10.66 -4.16
CA LYS A 71 14.44 10.07 -4.91
C LYS A 71 14.21 8.59 -5.24
N PHE A 72 13.22 8.32 -6.09
CA PHE A 72 12.85 6.95 -6.48
C PHE A 72 13.54 6.41 -7.74
N ASP A 73 14.42 7.19 -8.37
CA ASP A 73 14.88 6.93 -9.75
C ASP A 73 15.58 5.57 -9.97
N GLU A 74 16.01 4.90 -8.90
CA GLU A 74 16.65 3.58 -8.94
C GLU A 74 15.94 2.50 -8.11
N VAL A 75 14.73 2.79 -7.59
CA VAL A 75 14.01 1.88 -6.68
C VAL A 75 12.82 1.25 -7.39
N SER A 76 12.88 -0.06 -7.63
CA SER A 76 11.72 -0.84 -8.10
C SER A 76 11.06 -1.63 -6.97
N VAL A 77 9.78 -1.98 -7.16
CA VAL A 77 9.04 -2.78 -6.17
C VAL A 77 9.66 -4.15 -6.00
N GLU A 78 10.05 -4.84 -7.07
CA GLU A 78 10.74 -6.12 -6.97
C GLU A 78 12.05 -6.01 -6.19
N ALA A 79 12.84 -4.96 -6.42
CA ALA A 79 14.08 -4.76 -5.70
C ALA A 79 13.83 -4.51 -4.20
N LEU A 80 12.76 -3.80 -3.84
CA LEU A 80 12.39 -3.60 -2.43
C LEU A 80 11.99 -4.92 -1.77
N ILE A 81 11.15 -5.73 -2.42
CA ILE A 81 10.72 -7.04 -1.90
C ILE A 81 11.91 -7.99 -1.76
N GLU A 82 12.78 -8.05 -2.77
CA GLU A 82 13.99 -8.88 -2.71
C GLU A 82 14.91 -8.45 -1.56
N ASN A 83 15.19 -7.15 -1.44
CA ASN A 83 16.01 -6.61 -0.35
C ASN A 83 15.38 -6.78 1.05
N PHE A 84 14.06 -6.96 1.14
CA PHE A 84 13.37 -7.28 2.39
C PHE A 84 13.61 -8.74 2.84
N GLY A 85 13.98 -9.62 1.91
CA GLY A 85 14.07 -11.07 2.14
C GLY A 85 13.17 -11.90 1.22
N GLY A 86 12.67 -11.31 0.14
CA GLY A 86 11.84 -11.98 -0.86
C GLY A 86 10.38 -12.15 -0.47
N GLU A 87 9.56 -12.61 -1.42
CA GLU A 87 8.10 -12.72 -1.26
C GLU A 87 7.67 -13.62 -0.08
N HIS A 88 8.46 -14.66 0.21
CA HIS A 88 8.19 -15.59 1.30
C HIS A 88 8.31 -14.95 2.70
N SER A 89 9.05 -13.85 2.81
CA SER A 89 9.24 -13.12 4.07
C SER A 89 8.11 -12.14 4.38
N LEU A 90 7.18 -11.92 3.43
CA LEU A 90 6.05 -11.01 3.59
C LEU A 90 4.93 -11.64 4.41
N SER A 91 4.35 -10.85 5.33
CA SER A 91 3.13 -11.23 6.05
C SER A 91 1.92 -11.38 5.10
N ALA A 92 0.85 -12.01 5.60
CA ALA A 92 -0.42 -12.08 4.89
C ALA A 92 -0.95 -10.69 4.49
N GLU A 93 -0.80 -9.71 5.39
CA GLU A 93 -1.27 -8.35 5.17
C GLU A 93 -0.41 -7.60 4.15
N ALA A 94 0.91 -7.77 4.18
CA ALA A 94 1.78 -7.18 3.17
C ALA A 94 1.49 -7.72 1.78
N ARG A 95 1.32 -9.05 1.64
CA ARG A 95 0.90 -9.66 0.37
C ARG A 95 -0.43 -9.09 -0.10
N PHE A 96 -1.40 -8.97 0.79
CA PHE A 96 -2.72 -8.43 0.47
C PHE A 96 -2.64 -6.96 0.00
N ILE A 97 -1.93 -6.08 0.70
CA ILE A 97 -1.77 -4.67 0.31
C ILE A 97 -1.08 -4.56 -1.04
N ILE A 98 0.03 -5.29 -1.23
CA ILE A 98 0.78 -5.30 -2.50
C ILE A 98 -0.12 -5.79 -3.63
N ALA A 99 -0.94 -6.82 -3.39
CA ALA A 99 -1.91 -7.32 -4.36
C ALA A 99 -2.99 -6.29 -4.72
N ILE A 100 -3.53 -5.55 -3.75
CA ILE A 100 -4.50 -4.48 -4.01
C ILE A 100 -3.90 -3.41 -4.93
N LEU A 101 -2.68 -2.97 -4.65
CA LEU A 101 -2.01 -1.92 -5.44
C LEU A 101 -1.60 -2.44 -6.84
N GLY A 102 -1.11 -3.68 -6.92
CA GLY A 102 -0.62 -4.30 -8.14
C GLY A 102 -1.69 -4.96 -9.02
N HIS A 103 -2.94 -5.03 -8.59
CA HIS A 103 -4.04 -5.61 -9.37
C HIS A 103 -4.75 -4.58 -10.27
N GLY A 104 -4.76 -3.31 -9.88
CA GLY A 104 -5.55 -2.26 -10.54
C GLY A 104 -4.99 -1.78 -11.89
N PRO A 105 -5.63 -0.76 -12.49
CA PRO A 105 -5.21 -0.19 -13.79
C PRO A 105 -3.82 0.47 -13.77
N TYR A 106 -3.23 0.62 -12.59
CA TYR A 106 -1.91 1.21 -12.39
C TYR A 106 -0.85 0.14 -12.05
N ALA A 107 -1.13 -1.14 -12.32
CA ALA A 107 -0.19 -2.25 -12.09
C ALA A 107 1.14 -2.07 -12.86
N TYR A 108 1.13 -1.38 -13.99
CA TYR A 108 2.35 -1.01 -14.72
C TYR A 108 3.34 -0.18 -13.86
N GLY A 109 2.85 0.47 -12.81
CA GLY A 109 3.69 1.20 -11.86
C GLY A 109 4.60 0.32 -11.00
N PHE A 110 4.29 -0.97 -10.94
CA PHE A 110 5.12 -1.97 -10.31
C PHE A 110 6.13 -2.58 -11.30
N GLY A 111 6.02 -2.30 -12.60
CA GLY A 111 6.87 -2.86 -13.65
C GLY A 111 6.05 -3.51 -14.75
N ASN A 112 6.33 -4.79 -15.06
CA ASN A 112 5.58 -5.50 -16.09
C ASN A 112 4.14 -5.77 -15.63
N GLU A 113 3.18 -5.10 -16.26
CA GLU A 113 1.76 -5.13 -15.92
C GLU A 113 1.18 -6.55 -15.88
N LYS A 114 1.41 -7.36 -16.92
CA LYS A 114 0.90 -8.74 -16.98
C LYS A 114 1.44 -9.59 -15.82
N LYS A 115 2.75 -9.52 -15.58
CA LYS A 115 3.40 -10.21 -14.46
C LYS A 115 2.79 -9.77 -13.12
N TRP A 116 2.52 -8.49 -12.93
CA TRP A 116 1.98 -7.97 -11.68
C TRP A 116 0.50 -8.30 -11.47
N HIS A 117 -0.30 -8.42 -12.53
CA HIS A 117 -1.65 -8.99 -12.40
C HIS A 117 -1.61 -10.46 -11.95
N GLU A 118 -0.73 -11.27 -12.53
CA GLU A 118 -0.54 -12.69 -12.13
C GLU A 118 -0.01 -12.78 -10.69
N THR A 119 0.97 -11.97 -10.34
CA THR A 119 1.57 -11.90 -9.00
C THR A 119 0.55 -11.46 -7.95
N SER A 120 -0.26 -10.44 -8.25
CA SER A 120 -1.29 -9.95 -7.32
C SER A 120 -2.34 -11.02 -7.03
N ARG A 121 -2.79 -11.77 -8.04
CA ARG A 121 -3.71 -12.91 -7.82
C ARG A 121 -3.10 -14.00 -6.93
N ARG A 122 -1.82 -14.32 -7.14
CA ARG A 122 -1.08 -15.24 -6.25
C ARG A 122 -1.06 -14.68 -4.82
N PHE A 123 -0.65 -13.43 -4.64
CA PHE A 123 -0.57 -12.79 -3.32
C PHE A 123 -1.92 -12.70 -2.60
N PHE A 124 -3.02 -12.46 -3.31
CA PHE A 124 -4.35 -12.58 -2.72
C PHE A 124 -4.61 -14.00 -2.21
N THR A 125 -4.33 -15.02 -3.01
CA THR A 125 -4.53 -16.43 -2.63
C THR A 125 -3.67 -16.79 -1.41
N ASP A 126 -2.39 -16.45 -1.46
CA ASP A 126 -1.44 -16.68 -0.37
C ASP A 126 -1.86 -15.95 0.93
N SER A 127 -2.40 -14.74 0.83
CA SER A 127 -2.87 -14.00 2.01
C SER A 127 -4.01 -14.72 2.74
N VAL A 128 -4.89 -15.38 1.97
CA VAL A 128 -5.96 -16.23 2.53
C VAL A 128 -5.39 -17.49 3.16
N GLU A 129 -4.40 -18.12 2.53
CA GLU A 129 -3.77 -19.32 3.08
C GLU A 129 -3.03 -19.04 4.39
N LEU A 130 -2.37 -17.88 4.49
CA LEU A 130 -1.61 -17.47 5.67
C LEU A 130 -2.49 -16.97 6.82
N SER A 131 -3.69 -16.46 6.54
CA SER A 131 -4.63 -15.93 7.52
C SER A 131 -6.08 -16.23 7.09
N PRO A 132 -6.50 -17.51 7.12
CA PRO A 132 -7.81 -17.95 6.63
C PRO A 132 -8.99 -17.41 7.45
N GLU A 133 -8.73 -16.93 8.67
CA GLU A 133 -9.71 -16.28 9.54
C GLU A 133 -10.04 -14.84 9.13
N SER A 134 -9.18 -14.19 8.33
CA SER A 134 -9.41 -12.82 7.85
C SER A 134 -10.51 -12.79 6.80
N ARG A 135 -11.59 -12.07 7.11
CA ARG A 135 -12.68 -11.85 6.15
C ARG A 135 -12.26 -10.90 5.05
N LEU A 136 -11.47 -9.88 5.40
CA LEU A 136 -10.88 -8.97 4.44
C LEU A 136 -10.09 -9.74 3.36
N PHE A 137 -9.24 -10.68 3.78
CA PHE A 137 -8.43 -11.44 2.83
C PHE A 137 -9.29 -12.46 2.08
N SER A 138 -10.13 -13.26 2.77
CA SER A 138 -10.91 -14.33 2.12
C SER A 138 -11.85 -13.82 1.02
N GLU A 139 -12.28 -12.56 1.12
CA GLU A 139 -13.26 -11.95 0.22
C GLU A 139 -12.60 -10.98 -0.78
N TRP A 140 -11.31 -11.13 -1.06
CA TRP A 140 -10.57 -10.26 -1.99
C TRP A 140 -11.23 -10.16 -3.37
N LYS A 141 -11.85 -11.23 -3.87
CA LYS A 141 -12.58 -11.23 -5.16
C LYS A 141 -13.75 -10.25 -5.17
N TYR A 142 -14.41 -10.05 -4.03
CA TYR A 142 -15.45 -9.04 -3.88
C TYR A 142 -14.85 -7.64 -3.97
N LEU A 143 -13.71 -7.40 -3.31
CA LEU A 143 -13.05 -6.09 -3.29
C LEU A 143 -12.55 -5.63 -4.67
N ILE A 144 -12.15 -6.58 -5.52
CA ILE A 144 -11.73 -6.28 -6.91
C ILE A 144 -12.87 -6.36 -7.92
N GLY A 145 -14.12 -6.56 -7.49
CA GLY A 145 -15.29 -6.58 -8.37
C GLY A 145 -15.51 -7.87 -9.17
N GLU A 146 -14.82 -8.97 -8.84
CA GLU A 146 -15.01 -10.29 -9.47
C GLU A 146 -16.13 -11.12 -8.85
N ALA A 147 -16.64 -10.71 -7.69
CA ALA A 147 -17.77 -11.35 -7.01
C ALA A 147 -18.83 -10.33 -6.61
N SER A 148 -20.10 -10.73 -6.59
CA SER A 148 -21.21 -9.91 -6.11
C SER A 148 -21.31 -9.94 -4.58
N ASP A 149 -21.76 -8.83 -3.98
CA ASP A 149 -22.11 -8.81 -2.55
C ASP A 149 -23.30 -9.75 -2.32
N SER A 150 -23.08 -10.83 -1.59
CA SER A 150 -24.13 -11.82 -1.36
C SER A 150 -24.61 -11.88 0.09
N ARG A 151 -23.98 -11.18 1.05
CA ARG A 151 -24.23 -11.42 2.50
C ARG A 151 -23.89 -10.24 3.43
N ASN A 152 -24.17 -9.00 3.05
CA ASN A 152 -23.80 -7.81 3.85
C ASN A 152 -22.28 -7.79 4.11
N MET A 153 -21.50 -8.18 3.10
CA MET A 153 -20.07 -8.40 3.21
C MET A 153 -19.33 -7.12 3.61
N LYS A 154 -19.87 -6.00 3.14
CA LYS A 154 -19.49 -4.64 3.53
C LYS A 154 -19.29 -4.48 5.04
N THR A 155 -20.33 -4.74 5.83
CA THR A 155 -20.30 -4.47 7.28
C THR A 155 -19.27 -5.35 7.99
N LEU A 156 -19.05 -6.56 7.48
CA LEU A 156 -18.10 -7.51 8.05
C LEU A 156 -16.64 -7.11 7.77
N ILE A 157 -16.36 -6.62 6.57
CA ILE A 157 -15.00 -6.24 6.16
C ILE A 157 -14.64 -4.83 6.68
N GLU A 158 -15.60 -3.90 6.76
CA GLU A 158 -15.35 -2.51 7.18
C GLU A 158 -14.64 -2.40 8.54
N LYS A 159 -15.04 -3.22 9.52
CA LYS A 159 -14.39 -3.25 10.84
C LYS A 159 -12.94 -3.70 10.76
N GLU A 160 -12.66 -4.69 9.92
CA GLU A 160 -11.31 -5.23 9.74
C GLU A 160 -10.42 -4.24 9.00
N ILE A 161 -10.93 -3.57 7.96
CA ILE A 161 -10.24 -2.47 7.26
C ILE A 161 -9.80 -1.40 8.26
N HIS A 162 -10.74 -0.93 9.10
CA HIS A 162 -10.43 0.09 10.10
C HIS A 162 -9.38 -0.37 11.10
N ALA A 163 -9.51 -1.59 11.62
CA ALA A 163 -8.59 -2.13 12.63
C ALA A 163 -7.16 -2.29 12.09
N ARG A 164 -6.99 -2.59 10.80
CA ARG A 164 -5.70 -2.84 10.17
C ARG A 164 -4.99 -1.59 9.65
N PHE A 165 -5.74 -0.60 9.18
CA PHE A 165 -5.16 0.49 8.39
C PHE A 165 -5.25 1.88 9.04
N VAL A 166 -6.16 2.11 9.99
CA VAL A 166 -6.26 3.42 10.66
C VAL A 166 -4.97 3.71 11.44
N GLY A 167 -4.44 4.93 11.28
CA GLY A 167 -3.25 5.38 11.98
C GLY A 167 -1.93 4.96 11.33
N ARG A 168 -1.96 4.28 10.18
CA ARG A 168 -0.77 3.86 9.43
C ARG A 168 -0.37 4.85 8.35
N GLY A 169 -0.39 6.13 8.74
CA GLY A 169 -0.07 7.23 7.86
C GLY A 169 -1.01 7.35 6.66
N TYR A 170 -0.55 8.05 5.63
CA TYR A 170 -1.36 8.36 4.46
C TYR A 170 -1.72 7.11 3.63
N MET A 171 -0.82 6.11 3.56
CA MET A 171 -1.13 4.82 2.94
C MET A 171 -2.34 4.16 3.63
N GLY A 172 -2.35 4.14 4.97
CA GLY A 172 -3.45 3.60 5.75
C GLY A 172 -4.77 4.31 5.45
N ASP A 173 -4.76 5.64 5.51
CA ASP A 173 -5.94 6.47 5.21
C ASP A 173 -6.45 6.22 3.78
N TYR A 174 -5.54 6.14 2.80
CA TYR A 174 -5.85 5.81 1.42
C TYR A 174 -6.52 4.45 1.28
N LEU A 175 -5.97 3.40 1.92
CA LEU A 175 -6.52 2.05 1.88
C LEU A 175 -7.90 1.98 2.55
N VAL A 176 -8.10 2.68 3.68
CA VAL A 176 -9.42 2.78 4.32
C VAL A 176 -10.43 3.36 3.32
N HIS A 177 -10.11 4.47 2.68
CA HIS A 177 -11.02 5.16 1.76
C HIS A 177 -11.25 4.35 0.48
N GLY A 178 -10.18 3.81 -0.12
CA GLY A 178 -10.22 3.04 -1.35
C GLY A 178 -11.00 1.75 -1.21
N LEU A 179 -10.68 0.94 -0.18
CA LEU A 179 -11.36 -0.34 0.04
C LEU A 179 -12.82 -0.14 0.44
N GLN A 180 -13.16 0.88 1.24
CA GLN A 180 -14.56 1.21 1.53
C GLN A 180 -15.31 1.73 0.29
N GLY A 181 -14.63 2.43 -0.60
CA GLY A 181 -15.17 2.90 -1.88
C GLY A 181 -15.49 1.75 -2.84
N MET A 182 -14.61 0.75 -2.93
CA MET A 182 -14.77 -0.44 -3.77
C MET A 182 -15.93 -1.34 -3.32
N VAL A 183 -16.31 -1.24 -2.06
CA VAL A 183 -17.45 -1.94 -1.45
C VAL A 183 -18.80 -1.27 -1.80
N ARG A 184 -18.82 -0.19 -2.61
CA ARG A 184 -20.06 0.41 -3.11
C ARG A 184 -20.60 -0.42 -4.30
N PRO A 185 -21.88 -0.83 -4.29
CA PRO A 185 -22.46 -1.54 -5.42
C PRO A 185 -22.41 -0.63 -6.66
N ASN A 186 -22.07 -1.22 -7.81
CA ASN A 186 -22.38 -0.61 -9.11
C ASN A 186 -23.86 -0.21 -9.08
N ARG A 187 -24.14 1.09 -9.10
CA ARG A 187 -25.47 1.56 -9.52
C ARG A 187 -25.59 1.11 -10.97
N ARG A 188 -26.30 0.01 -11.19
CA ARG A 188 -26.88 -0.26 -12.50
C ARG A 188 -27.91 0.84 -12.72
N ASP A 189 -27.56 1.81 -13.55
CA ASP A 189 -28.54 2.64 -14.25
C ASP A 189 -29.39 1.75 -15.18
#